data_AF-A0ABD3I2Z9-F1
#
_entry.id   AF-A0ABD3I2Z9-F1
#
_cell.length_a   1.000
_cell.length_b   1.000
_cell.length_c   1.000
_cell.angle_alpha   90.00
_cell.angle_beta   90.00
_cell.angle_gamma   90.00
#
_symmetry.space_group_name_H-M   'P 1'
#
loop_
_entity.id
_entity.type
_entity.pdbx_description
1 polymer ?
#
loop_
_entity_poly.entity_id
_entity_poly.type
_entity_poly.pdbx_seq_one_letter_code
_entity_poly.pdbx_strand_id
1 'polypeptide(L)'
;MAGSRLICQVGFGQVVLGGKSPADLPPIRFYISISGAHLRDKGIKDVNYSGDPMEVPTLHFNGANDMLKEPSLEFLQFWKDPTELHHPSGHAVPRLDEEASSNVEAFLKRFTSPQPALVELLGAVAEK
;
A
#
# COMPACT_ATOMS: atom_id res chain seq x y z
N MET A 1 17.11 15.86 16.82
CA MET A 1 16.71 15.47 15.45
C MET A 1 15.83 14.23 15.59
N ALA A 2 14.51 14.39 15.47
CA ALA A 2 13.56 13.29 15.68
C ALA A 2 13.68 12.31 14.51
N GLY A 3 14.06 11.06 14.80
CA GLY A 3 14.14 10.00 13.81
C GLY A 3 12.74 9.69 13.29
N SER A 4 12.42 10.18 12.09
CA SER A 4 11.18 9.87 11.37
C SER A 4 11.14 8.36 11.09
N ARG A 5 10.46 7.60 11.94
CA ARG A 5 10.17 6.19 11.69
C ARG A 5 9.23 6.13 10.49
N LEU A 6 9.75 5.76 9.33
CA LEU A 6 8.93 5.50 8.14
C LEU A 6 8.03 4.28 8.42
N ILE A 7 6.72 4.46 8.28
CA ILE A 7 5.68 3.48 8.64
C ILE A 7 5.24 2.70 7.39
N CYS A 8 5.01 1.40 7.54
CA CYS A 8 4.32 0.57 6.55
C CYS A 8 2.84 0.52 6.94
N GLN A 9 1.93 0.89 6.03
CA GLN A 9 0.49 0.91 6.30
C GLN A 9 -0.22 -0.21 5.51
N VAL A 10 -0.98 -1.04 6.23
CA VAL A 10 -1.91 -2.02 5.66
C VAL A 10 -3.33 -1.53 5.96
N GLY A 11 -4.17 -1.39 4.94
CA GLY A 11 -5.56 -0.94 5.08
C GLY A 11 -6.58 -2.00 4.63
N PHE A 12 -7.65 -2.16 5.40
CA PHE A 12 -8.83 -2.97 5.07
C PHE A 12 -10.06 -2.06 5.05
N GLY A 13 -10.80 -1.98 3.94
CA GLY A 13 -12.11 -1.33 3.85
C GLY A 13 -12.14 0.17 4.20
N GLN A 14 -12.34 1.02 3.19
CA GLN A 14 -12.23 2.49 3.26
C GLN A 14 -10.92 3.02 3.85
N VAL A 15 -10.18 3.76 3.03
CA VAL A 15 -9.14 4.66 3.55
C VAL A 15 -9.82 5.85 4.20
N VAL A 16 -10.30 5.65 5.42
CA VAL A 16 -10.34 6.73 6.40
C VAL A 16 -9.09 6.54 7.22
N LEU A 17 -8.01 7.22 6.83
CA LEU A 17 -6.82 7.42 7.65
C LEU A 17 -7.20 8.26 8.89
N GLY A 18 -8.16 7.84 9.71
CA GLY A 18 -8.71 8.62 10.81
C GLY A 18 -9.16 10.05 10.44
N GLY A 19 -9.56 10.30 9.19
CA GLY A 19 -9.88 11.64 8.68
C GLY A 19 -8.66 12.52 8.38
N LYS A 20 -7.46 11.95 8.41
CA LYS A 20 -6.19 12.63 8.11
C LYS A 20 -5.80 12.43 6.66
N SER A 21 -5.19 13.45 6.08
CA SER A 21 -4.62 13.36 4.75
C SER A 21 -3.37 12.49 4.70
N PRO A 22 -3.02 11.89 3.54
CA PRO A 22 -1.71 11.31 3.34
C PRO A 22 -0.56 12.27 3.73
N ALA A 23 -0.78 13.59 3.65
CA ALA A 23 0.17 14.62 4.07
C ALA A 23 0.31 14.75 5.60
N ASP A 24 -0.67 14.29 6.38
CA ASP A 24 -0.64 14.29 7.85
C ASP A 24 0.01 13.02 8.43
N LEU A 25 0.42 12.09 7.57
CA LEU A 25 1.10 10.87 7.97
C LEU A 25 2.62 11.07 7.92
N PRO A 26 3.38 10.44 8.83
CA PRO A 26 4.82 10.34 8.66
C PRO A 26 5.13 9.67 7.31
N PRO A 27 6.27 10.00 6.66
CA PRO A 27 6.59 9.50 5.33
C PRO A 27 6.36 7.98 5.21
N ILE A 28 5.43 7.60 4.33
CA ILE A 28 5.07 6.20 4.07
C ILE A 28 6.00 5.67 2.97
N ARG A 29 6.58 4.48 3.17
CA ARG A 29 7.43 3.83 2.16
C ARG A 29 6.64 3.14 1.05
N PHE A 30 5.55 2.49 1.44
CA PHE A 30 4.64 1.82 0.54
C PHE A 30 3.30 1.59 1.24
N TYR A 31 2.25 1.39 0.46
CA TYR A 31 0.90 1.11 0.96
C TYR A 31 0.38 -0.22 0.39
N ILE A 32 -0.21 -1.06 1.25
CA ILE A 32 -0.85 -2.32 0.83
C ILE A 32 -2.34 -2.24 1.09
N SER A 33 -3.11 -2.34 0.02
CA SER A 33 -4.57 -2.33 0.00
C SER A 33 -5.10 -3.75 -0.15
N ILE A 34 -5.92 -4.22 0.79
CA ILE A 34 -6.61 -5.51 0.66
C ILE A 34 -8.10 -5.25 0.57
N SER A 35 -8.70 -5.55 -0.59
CA SER A 35 -10.10 -5.22 -0.89
C SER A 35 -10.41 -3.74 -0.61
N GLY A 36 -9.50 -2.83 -0.95
CA GLY A 36 -9.69 -1.40 -0.70
C GLY A 36 -10.60 -0.77 -1.74
N ALA A 37 -11.63 -0.07 -1.28
CA ALA A 37 -12.62 0.60 -2.10
C ALA A 37 -12.72 2.09 -1.76
N HIS A 38 -12.87 2.93 -2.78
CA HIS A 38 -13.20 4.34 -2.61
C HIS A 38 -14.71 4.50 -2.47
N LEU A 39 -15.22 4.36 -1.23
CA LEU A 39 -16.64 4.54 -0.96
C LEU A 39 -16.91 6.03 -0.68
N ARG A 40 -17.60 6.68 -1.61
CA ARG A 40 -18.09 8.05 -1.47
C ARG A 40 -19.33 8.07 -0.58
N ASP A 41 -19.27 8.75 0.55
CA ASP A 41 -20.47 9.20 1.25
C ASP A 41 -20.72 10.67 0.89
N LYS A 42 -21.94 11.03 0.49
CA LYS A 42 -22.29 12.41 0.07
C LYS A 42 -22.13 13.43 1.22
N GLY A 43 -22.05 12.96 2.47
CA GLY A 43 -21.83 13.79 3.66
C GLY A 43 -20.36 13.92 4.10
N ILE A 44 -19.45 13.11 3.54
CA ILE A 44 -18.02 13.18 3.86
C ILE A 44 -17.35 14.03 2.78
N LYS A 45 -16.84 15.21 3.16
CA LYS A 45 -16.02 16.02 2.25
C LYS A 45 -14.90 15.14 1.70
N ASP A 46 -14.70 15.13 0.38
CA ASP A 46 -13.59 14.48 -0.33
C ASP A 46 -12.26 15.00 0.24
N VAL A 47 -11.82 14.48 1.38
CA VAL A 47 -10.72 15.09 2.11
C VAL A 47 -9.37 14.84 1.44
N ASN A 48 -9.24 13.83 0.57
CA ASN A 48 -7.90 13.32 0.22
C ASN A 48 -7.65 12.88 -1.23
N TYR A 49 -8.60 13.08 -2.14
CA TYR A 49 -8.49 12.55 -3.51
C TYR A 49 -8.63 13.60 -4.60
N SER A 50 -8.60 14.88 -4.23
CA SER A 50 -8.57 16.02 -5.14
C SER A 50 -7.12 16.43 -5.39
N GLY A 51 -6.52 15.93 -6.47
CA GLY A 51 -5.14 16.26 -6.83
C GLY A 51 -4.48 15.22 -7.73
N ASP A 52 -3.16 15.36 -7.90
CA ASP A 52 -2.36 14.38 -8.63
C ASP A 52 -2.33 13.03 -7.90
N PRO A 53 -2.21 11.90 -8.63
CA PRO A 53 -2.07 10.58 -8.01
C PRO A 53 -0.90 10.52 -7.03
N MET A 54 -1.08 9.80 -5.93
CA MET A 54 -0.06 9.63 -4.90
C MET A 54 1.14 8.87 -5.45
N GLU A 55 2.35 9.41 -5.24
CA GLU A 55 3.61 8.78 -5.68
C GLU A 55 4.09 7.62 -4.79
N VAL A 56 3.32 7.30 -3.74
CA VAL A 56 3.65 6.19 -2.83
C VAL A 56 3.47 4.86 -3.57
N PRO A 57 4.49 3.99 -3.64
CA PRO A 57 4.34 2.68 -4.25
C PRO A 57 3.26 1.86 -3.54
N THR A 58 2.36 1.26 -4.31
CA THR A 58 1.25 0.48 -3.73
C THR A 58 1.08 -0.90 -4.31
N LEU A 59 0.51 -1.77 -3.48
CA LEU A 59 0.09 -3.11 -3.84
C LEU A 59 -1.39 -3.29 -3.48
N HIS A 60 -2.22 -3.63 -4.45
CA HIS A 60 -3.66 -3.76 -4.31
C HIS A 60 -4.12 -5.20 -4.58
N PHE A 61 -4.86 -5.77 -3.63
CA PHE A 61 -5.54 -7.03 -3.83
C PHE A 61 -7.01 -6.80 -4.13
N ASN A 62 -7.43 -7.18 -5.35
CA ASN A 62 -8.76 -6.95 -5.88
C ASN A 62 -9.48 -8.29 -6.12
N GLY A 63 -10.62 -8.48 -5.43
CA GLY A 63 -11.46 -9.65 -5.61
C GLY A 63 -12.30 -9.57 -6.88
N ALA A 64 -12.27 -10.61 -7.71
CA ALA A 64 -13.07 -10.67 -8.94
C ALA A 64 -14.58 -10.66 -8.67
N ASN A 65 -14.99 -11.26 -7.55
CA ASN A 65 -16.37 -11.35 -7.08
C ASN A 65 -16.68 -10.31 -5.97
N ASP A 66 -15.85 -9.27 -5.83
CA ASP A 66 -16.09 -8.23 -4.83
C ASP A 66 -17.30 -7.37 -5.24
N MET A 67 -18.27 -7.21 -4.34
CA MET A 67 -19.42 -6.32 -4.57
C MET A 67 -19.00 -4.85 -4.69
N LEU A 68 -17.81 -4.51 -4.20
CA LEU A 68 -17.21 -3.18 -4.26
C LEU A 68 -16.16 -3.07 -5.38
N LYS A 69 -16.12 -3.99 -6.34
CA LYS A 69 -15.17 -4.00 -7.45
C LYS A 69 -15.07 -2.64 -8.17
N GLU A 70 -16.19 -2.03 -8.53
CA GLU A 70 -16.20 -0.74 -9.21
C GLU A 70 -15.57 0.39 -8.35
N PRO A 71 -16.00 0.60 -7.09
CA PRO A 71 -15.28 1.47 -6.15
C PRO A 71 -13.79 1.13 -5.94
N SER A 72 -13.40 -0.14 -6.00
CA SER A 72 -12.01 -0.57 -5.87
C SER A 72 -11.18 -0.22 -7.12
N LEU A 73 -11.78 -0.28 -8.31
CA LEU A 73 -11.14 0.18 -9.54
C LEU A 73 -11.02 1.70 -9.58
N GLU A 74 -12.07 2.43 -9.17
CA GLU A 74 -12.00 3.88 -8.99
C GLU A 74 -10.90 4.26 -7.98
N PHE A 75 -10.66 3.44 -6.97
CA PHE A 75 -9.64 3.72 -5.97
C PHE A 75 -8.21 3.67 -6.54
N LEU A 76 -7.96 2.91 -7.61
CA LEU A 76 -6.64 2.80 -8.25
C LEU A 76 -6.18 4.11 -8.89
N GLN A 77 -7.11 4.95 -9.36
CA GLN A 77 -6.79 6.21 -10.04
C GLN A 77 -6.04 7.21 -9.14
N PHE A 78 -6.08 7.00 -7.83
CA PHE A 78 -5.44 7.87 -6.85
C PHE A 78 -3.99 7.49 -6.55
N TRP A 79 -3.46 6.46 -7.22
CA TRP A 79 -2.12 5.95 -7.01
C TRP A 79 -1.35 5.98 -8.33
N LYS A 80 -0.08 6.37 -8.28
CA LYS A 80 0.81 6.35 -9.43
C LYS A 80 1.35 4.93 -9.62
N ASP A 81 1.07 4.33 -10.77
CA ASP A 81 1.52 2.99 -11.18
C ASP A 81 1.28 1.89 -10.11
N PRO A 82 0.03 1.69 -9.64
CA PRO A 82 -0.27 0.70 -8.61
C PRO A 82 0.05 -0.72 -9.09
N THR A 83 0.62 -1.55 -8.22
CA THR A 83 0.75 -3.00 -8.49
C THR A 83 -0.55 -3.68 -8.10
N GLU A 84 -1.15 -4.44 -9.01
CA GLU A 84 -2.44 -5.11 -8.78
C GLU A 84 -2.30 -6.63 -8.76
N LEU A 85 -2.98 -7.27 -7.81
CA LEU A 85 -3.13 -8.71 -7.72
C LEU A 85 -4.62 -9.04 -7.64
N HIS A 86 -5.07 -9.87 -8.58
CA HIS A 86 -6.47 -10.28 -8.64
C HIS A 86 -6.66 -11.66 -8.05
N HIS A 87 -7.75 -11.86 -7.32
CA HIS A 87 -8.10 -13.17 -6.76
C HIS A 87 -9.57 -13.50 -6.98
N PRO A 88 -9.95 -14.79 -7.02
CA PRO A 88 -11.33 -15.19 -7.32
C PRO A 88 -12.33 -14.88 -6.20
N SER A 89 -11.87 -14.71 -4.96
CA SER A 89 -12.76 -14.39 -3.82
C SER A 89 -13.43 -13.01 -3.96
N GLY A 90 -14.51 -12.79 -3.20
CA GLY A 90 -15.16 -11.49 -3.06
C GLY A 90 -14.39 -10.53 -2.15
N HIS A 91 -15.10 -9.69 -1.39
CA HIS A 91 -14.53 -8.77 -0.41
C HIS A 91 -13.90 -9.53 0.78
N ALA A 92 -12.70 -10.05 0.60
CA ALA A 92 -12.06 -10.98 1.52
C ALA A 92 -10.55 -10.81 1.49
N VAL A 93 -9.89 -11.23 2.57
CA VAL A 93 -8.44 -11.37 2.57
C VAL A 93 -8.06 -12.49 1.59
N PRO A 94 -7.23 -12.22 0.57
CA PRO A 94 -6.86 -13.21 -0.42
C PRO A 94 -6.05 -14.33 0.22
N ARG A 95 -6.33 -15.56 -0.22
CA ARG A 95 -5.37 -16.65 -0.06
C ARG A 95 -4.34 -16.52 -1.17
N LEU A 96 -3.07 -16.37 -0.80
CA LEU A 96 -1.99 -16.25 -1.78
C LEU A 96 -1.64 -17.64 -2.29
N ASP A 97 -1.68 -17.82 -3.61
CA ASP A 97 -1.01 -18.93 -4.27
C ASP A 97 0.48 -18.63 -4.44
N GLU A 98 1.22 -19.54 -5.09
CA GLU A 98 2.66 -19.40 -5.28
C GLU A 98 3.02 -18.16 -6.11
N GLU A 99 2.23 -17.85 -7.14
CA GLU A 99 2.41 -16.68 -8.00
C GLU A 99 2.17 -15.38 -7.24
N ALA A 100 1.02 -15.27 -6.56
CA ALA A 100 0.67 -14.11 -5.75
C ALA A 100 1.69 -13.90 -4.61
N SER A 101 2.16 -14.98 -3.98
CA SER A 101 3.20 -14.92 -2.94
C SER A 101 4.51 -14.38 -3.50
N SER A 102 4.96 -14.87 -4.66
CA SER A 102 6.16 -14.39 -5.34
C SER A 102 6.07 -12.91 -5.70
N ASN A 103 4.90 -12.46 -6.18
CA ASN A 103 4.67 -11.05 -6.50
C ASN A 103 4.69 -10.15 -5.25
N VAL A 104 4.10 -10.59 -4.15
CA VAL A 104 4.15 -9.89 -2.86
C VAL A 104 5.60 -9.78 -2.36
N GLU A 105 6.35 -10.88 -2.41
CA GLU A 105 7.77 -10.86 -2.05
C GLU A 105 8.58 -9.91 -2.91
N ALA A 106 8.38 -9.94 -4.23
CA ALA A 106 9.06 -9.07 -5.17
C ALA A 106 8.75 -7.59 -4.89
N PHE A 107 7.49 -7.27 -4.54
CA PHE A 107 7.10 -5.93 -4.10
C PHE A 107 7.82 -5.52 -2.81
N LEU A 108 7.78 -6.37 -1.77
CA LEU A 108 8.39 -6.07 -0.47
C LEU A 108 9.91 -5.94 -0.55
N LYS A 109 10.59 -6.77 -1.36
CA LYS A 109 12.05 -6.74 -1.57
C LYS A 109 12.56 -5.38 -2.05
N ARG A 110 11.73 -4.58 -2.72
CA ARG A 110 12.05 -3.19 -3.12
C ARG A 110 12.31 -2.28 -1.91
N PHE A 111 11.77 -2.63 -0.74
CA PHE A 111 11.80 -1.81 0.47
C PHE A 111 12.50 -2.49 1.65
N THR A 112 12.68 -3.82 1.61
CA THR A 112 13.28 -4.62 2.69
C THR A 112 14.71 -5.07 2.42
N SER A 113 15.22 -4.90 1.19
CA SER A 113 16.63 -5.19 0.91
C SER A 113 17.53 -4.35 1.83
N PRO A 114 18.53 -4.95 2.49
CA PRO A 114 19.47 -4.17 3.28
C PRO A 114 20.13 -3.16 2.35
N GLN A 115 20.12 -1.89 2.76
CA GLN A 115 20.80 -0.85 2.02
C GLN A 115 22.26 -1.32 1.84
N PRO A 116 22.84 -1.26 0.63
CA PRO A 116 24.24 -1.65 0.42
C PRO A 116 25.17 -0.99 1.46
N ALA A 117 24.88 0.26 1.81
CA ALA A 117 25.55 1.02 2.86
C ALA A 117 25.48 0.39 4.25
N LEU A 118 24.37 -0.28 4.63
CA LEU A 118 24.25 -1.00 5.90
C LEU A 118 25.01 -2.32 5.91
N VAL A 119 25.08 -3.01 4.77
CA VAL A 119 25.89 -4.24 4.63
C VAL A 119 27.37 -3.91 4.73
N GLU A 120 27.82 -2.84 4.08
CA GLU A 120 29.20 -2.34 4.18
C GLU A 120 29.53 -1.87 5.61
N LEU A 121 28.62 -1.15 6.27
CA LEU A 121 28.83 -0.68 7.64
C LEU A 121 28.89 -1.85 8.64
N LEU A 122 28.04 -2.87 8.48
CA LEU A 122 28.04 -4.05 9.36
C LEU A 122 29.22 -4.97 9.08
N GLY A 123 29.66 -5.10 7.83
CA GLY A 123 30.90 -5.80 7.46
C GLY A 123 32.13 -5.13 8.08
N ALA A 124 32.21 -3.80 8.04
CA ALA A 124 33.31 -3.05 8.64
C ALA A 124 33.36 -3.11 10.17
N VAL A 125 32.23 -3.41 10.83
CA VAL A 125 32.15 -3.59 12.30
C VAL A 125 32.44 -5.04 12.70
N ALA A 126 32.21 -6.01 11.83
CA ALA A 126 32.49 -7.44 12.10
C ALA A 126 33.97 -7.82 11.96
N GLU A 127 34.79 -6.99 11.30
CA GLU A 127 36.24 -7.18 11.15
C GLU A 127 37.09 -6.43 12.22
N LYS A 128 36.48 -5.96 13.31
CA LYS A 128 37.17 -5.37 14.47
C LYS A 128 36.92 -6.17 15.74
#